data_AF-A0A504YEM4-F1
#
_entry.id   AF-A0A504YEM4-F1
#
_cell.length_a   1.000
_cell.length_b   1.000
_cell.length_c   1.000
_cell.angle_alpha   90.00
_cell.angle_beta   90.00
_cell.angle_gamma   90.00
#
_symmetry.space_group_name_H-M   'P 1'
#
loop_
_entity.id
_entity.type
_entity.pdbx_description
1 polymer ?
#
loop_
_entity_poly.entity_id
_entity_poly.type
_entity_poly.pdbx_seq_one_letter_code
_entity_poly.pdbx_strand_id
1 'polypeptide(L)'
;MAGYGTSLLVIQSTRPRVLALHRHFLRLARDWNPATGTLQDTMAEVGYICQQASTLFRQNAAITDEELIKAHIREAESRIELAKHYGTPYRRLAN
;
A
#
# COMPACT_ATOMS: atom_id res chain seq x y z
N MET A 1 11.84 32.00 -2.98
CA MET A 1 11.97 31.46 -1.62
C MET A 1 10.57 31.33 -0.98
N ALA A 2 9.71 30.44 -1.49
CA ALA A 2 8.37 30.19 -0.94
C ALA A 2 7.99 28.73 -1.23
N GLY A 3 8.56 27.77 -0.48
CA GLY A 3 8.34 26.33 -0.71
C GLY A 3 7.86 25.54 0.50
N TYR A 4 7.87 26.12 1.71
CA TYR A 4 7.60 25.36 2.93
C TYR A 4 6.10 25.29 3.30
N GLY A 5 5.30 26.31 2.92
CA GLY A 5 3.87 26.38 3.26
C GLY A 5 3.00 25.39 2.49
N THR A 6 3.33 25.11 1.23
CA THR A 6 2.61 24.17 0.37
C THR A 6 2.89 22.72 0.77
N SER A 7 4.14 22.32 1.04
CA SER A 7 4.46 20.95 1.46
C SER A 7 3.80 20.55 2.79
N LEU A 8 3.70 21.45 3.77
CA LEU A 8 3.05 21.13 5.06
C LEU A 8 1.55 20.87 4.92
N LEU A 9 0.84 21.70 4.15
CA LEU A 9 -0.60 21.54 3.91
C LEU A 9 -0.91 20.25 3.13
N VAL A 10 -0.06 19.90 2.16
CA VAL A 10 -0.16 18.64 1.41
C VAL A 10 0.05 17.43 2.29
N ILE A 11 1.06 17.44 3.16
CA ILE A 11 1.30 16.35 4.10
C ILE A 11 0.10 16.19 5.05
N GLN A 12 -0.48 17.30 5.52
CA GLN A 12 -1.67 17.26 6.38
C GLN A 12 -2.91 16.70 5.67
N SER A 13 -3.11 16.97 4.39
CA SER A 13 -4.27 16.49 3.63
C SER A 13 -4.11 15.03 3.15
N THR A 14 -2.88 14.60 2.83
CA THR A 14 -2.60 13.25 2.29
C THR A 14 -2.34 12.20 3.38
N ARG A 15 -1.78 12.59 4.54
CA ARG A 15 -1.45 11.67 5.64
C ARG A 15 -2.63 10.83 6.15
N PRO A 16 -3.84 11.37 6.37
CA PRO A 16 -4.99 10.56 6.78
C PRO A 16 -5.34 9.48 5.75
N ARG A 17 -5.24 9.81 4.45
CA ARG A 17 -5.51 8.88 3.35
C ARG A 17 -4.47 7.77 3.27
N VAL A 18 -3.18 8.11 3.40
CA VAL A 18 -2.08 7.13 3.47
C VAL A 18 -2.29 6.17 4.65
N LEU A 19 -2.58 6.67 5.85
CA LEU A 19 -2.82 5.82 7.02
C LEU A 19 -4.07 4.94 6.87
N ALA A 20 -5.14 5.47 6.27
CA ALA A 20 -6.33 4.68 5.94
C ALA A 20 -6.01 3.54 4.97
N LEU A 21 -5.18 3.81 3.96
CA LEU A 21 -4.73 2.83 2.98
C LEU A 21 -3.86 1.74 3.62
N HIS A 22 -2.93 2.11 4.51
CA HIS A 22 -2.14 1.14 5.27
C HIS A 22 -3.03 0.20 6.10
N ARG A 23 -4.03 0.76 6.80
CA ARG A 23 -5.03 -0.05 7.53
C ARG A 23 -5.90 -0.90 6.61
N HIS A 24 -6.14 -0.48 5.37
CA HIS A 24 -6.83 -1.30 4.38
C HIS A 24 -5.99 -2.52 4.02
N PHE A 25 -4.68 -2.36 3.75
CA PHE A 25 -3.78 -3.49 3.48
C PHE A 25 -3.75 -4.50 4.62
N LEU A 26 -3.66 -4.05 5.87
CA LEU A 26 -3.64 -4.95 7.01
C LEU A 26 -4.97 -5.70 7.19
N ARG A 27 -6.10 -5.06 6.89
CA ARG A 27 -7.41 -5.73 6.87
C ARG A 27 -7.51 -6.73 5.72
N LEU A 28 -7.06 -6.36 4.52
CA LEU A 28 -7.00 -7.26 3.38
C LEU A 28 -6.16 -8.51 3.68
N ALA A 29 -5.01 -8.34 4.34
CA ALA A 29 -4.16 -9.45 4.75
C ALA A 29 -4.83 -10.33 5.82
N ARG A 30 -5.58 -9.72 6.75
CA ARG A 30 -6.34 -10.47 7.77
C ARG A 30 -7.48 -11.29 7.16
N ASP A 31 -8.22 -10.69 6.23
CA ASP A 31 -9.37 -11.30 5.58
C ASP A 31 -8.98 -12.03 4.28
N TRP A 32 -7.68 -12.30 4.11
CA TRP A 32 -7.14 -12.88 2.89
C TRP A 32 -7.63 -14.31 2.71
N ASN A 33 -8.37 -14.53 1.62
CA ASN A 33 -8.85 -15.84 1.22
C ASN A 33 -8.43 -16.08 -0.24
N PRO A 34 -7.32 -16.79 -0.47
CA PRO A 34 -6.81 -17.00 -1.82
C PRO A 34 -7.74 -17.88 -2.64
N ALA A 35 -7.76 -17.67 -3.96
CA ALA A 35 -8.60 -18.45 -4.86
C ALA A 35 -8.20 -19.93 -4.91
N THR A 36 -6.91 -20.20 -4.75
CA THR A 36 -6.31 -21.54 -4.78
C THR A 36 -5.06 -21.56 -3.92
N GLY A 37 -5.00 -22.43 -2.91
CA GLY A 37 -3.80 -22.57 -2.10
C GLY A 37 -4.03 -23.45 -0.87
N THR A 38 -2.95 -24.00 -0.33
CA THR A 38 -2.99 -24.63 0.99
C THR A 38 -3.04 -23.55 2.09
N LEU A 39 -3.38 -23.94 3.32
CA LEU A 39 -3.32 -23.03 4.46
C LEU A 39 -1.91 -22.42 4.63
N GLN A 40 -0.85 -23.20 4.33
CA GLN A 40 0.53 -22.74 4.41
C GLN A 40 0.85 -21.68 3.35
N ASP A 41 0.37 -21.87 2.12
CA ASP A 41 0.51 -20.87 1.05
C ASP A 41 -0.21 -19.58 1.41
N THR A 42 -1.43 -19.71 1.94
CA THR A 42 -2.25 -18.58 2.43
C THR A 42 -1.50 -17.78 3.49
N MET A 43 -0.89 -18.45 4.47
CA MET A 43 -0.11 -17.78 5.52
C MET A 43 1.13 -17.07 4.97
N ALA A 44 1.83 -17.68 3.99
CA ALA A 44 2.98 -17.07 3.34
C ALA A 44 2.57 -15.81 2.53
N GLU A 45 1.43 -15.86 1.85
CA GLU A 45 0.85 -14.74 1.12
C GLU A 45 0.45 -13.59 2.04
N VAL A 46 -0.24 -13.88 3.16
CA VAL A 46 -0.57 -12.89 4.19
C VAL A 46 0.67 -12.23 4.76
N GLY A 47 1.69 -13.04 5.10
CA GLY A 47 2.99 -12.54 5.55
C GLY A 47 3.64 -11.61 4.54
N TYR A 48 3.63 -12.01 3.26
CA TYR A 48 4.15 -11.21 2.15
C TYR A 48 3.40 -9.89 1.99
N ILE A 49 2.06 -9.87 2.02
CA ILE A 49 1.25 -8.66 1.92
C ILE A 49 1.61 -7.68 3.04
N CYS A 50 1.66 -8.16 4.29
CA CYS A 50 2.00 -7.34 5.45
C CYS A 50 3.43 -6.78 5.37
N GLN A 51 4.40 -7.61 4.98
CA GLN A 51 5.80 -7.20 4.88
C GLN A 51 6.00 -6.16 3.76
N GLN A 52 5.43 -6.41 2.58
CA GLN A 52 5.50 -5.50 1.44
C GLN A 52 4.85 -4.15 1.77
N ALA A 53 3.64 -4.16 2.33
CA ALA A 53 2.96 -2.93 2.73
C ALA A 53 3.81 -2.15 3.74
N SER A 54 4.27 -2.80 4.81
CA SER A 54 5.09 -2.13 5.84
C SER A 54 6.40 -1.56 5.27
N THR A 55 7.06 -2.31 4.38
CA THR A 55 8.32 -1.90 3.74
C THR A 55 8.13 -0.70 2.84
N LEU A 56 7.14 -0.75 1.95
CA LEU A 56 6.88 0.33 0.98
C LEU A 56 6.42 1.62 1.66
N PHE A 57 5.56 1.52 2.67
CA PHE A 57 5.12 2.70 3.42
C PHE A 57 6.28 3.34 4.19
N ARG A 58 7.21 2.53 4.71
CA ARG A 58 8.41 3.04 5.38
C ARG A 58 9.41 3.67 4.41
N GLN A 59 9.65 3.03 3.26
CA GLN A 59 10.53 3.57 2.22
C GLN A 59 10.02 4.92 1.69
N ASN A 60 8.70 5.06 1.57
CA ASN A 60 8.07 6.27 1.06
C ASN A 60 7.82 7.34 2.14
N ALA A 61 8.19 7.10 3.40
CA ALA A 61 7.86 8.01 4.51
C ALA A 61 8.55 9.39 4.42
N ALA A 62 9.64 9.50 3.67
CA ALA A 62 10.37 10.75 3.46
C ALA A 62 9.90 11.53 2.21
N ILE A 63 8.97 10.99 1.42
CA ILE A 63 8.45 11.66 0.23
C ILE A 63 7.59 12.85 0.65
N THR A 64 7.90 14.03 0.10
CA THR A 64 7.19 15.29 0.33
C THR A 64 6.57 15.88 -0.94
N ASP A 65 6.81 15.25 -2.10
CA ASP A 65 6.22 15.59 -3.38
C ASP A 65 4.77 15.10 -3.45
N GLU A 66 3.84 16.03 -3.62
CA GLU A 66 2.40 15.78 -3.68
C GLU A 66 2.01 14.80 -4.79
N GLU A 67 2.53 15.01 -6.00
CA GLU A 67 2.13 14.21 -7.16
C GLU A 67 2.69 12.81 -7.06
N LEU A 68 3.89 12.66 -6.49
CA LEU A 68 4.47 11.34 -6.20
C LEU A 68 3.67 10.59 -5.11
N ILE A 69 3.23 11.29 -4.06
CA ILE A 69 2.35 10.70 -3.03
C ILE A 69 1.03 10.24 -3.66
N LYS A 70 0.39 11.08 -4.48
CA LYS A 70 -0.85 10.72 -5.19
C LYS A 70 -0.65 9.52 -6.12
N ALA A 71 0.46 9.47 -6.86
CA ALA A 71 0.80 8.36 -7.74
C ALA A 71 0.94 7.05 -6.95
N HIS A 72 1.67 7.06 -5.84
CA HIS A 72 1.81 5.89 -4.97
C HIS A 72 0.49 5.44 -4.34
N ILE A 73 -0.38 6.39 -3.97
CA ILE A 73 -1.74 6.05 -3.48
C ILE A 73 -2.53 5.33 -4.57
N ARG A 74 -2.58 5.87 -5.80
CA ARG A 74 -3.32 5.25 -6.92
C ARG A 74 -2.79 3.87 -7.27
N GLU A 75 -1.46 3.72 -7.28
CA GLU A 75 -0.81 2.43 -7.52
C GLU A 75 -1.19 1.42 -6.44
N ALA A 76 -1.14 1.82 -5.18
CA ALA A 76 -1.50 0.97 -4.04
C ALA A 76 -2.99 0.60 -4.03
N GLU A 77 -3.90 1.51 -4.36
CA GLU A 77 -5.33 1.23 -4.55
C GLU A 77 -5.55 0.22 -5.69
N SER A 78 -4.87 0.41 -6.82
CA SER A 78 -4.95 -0.51 -7.97
C SER A 78 -4.46 -1.91 -7.61
N ARG A 79 -3.41 -2.03 -6.79
CA ARG A 79 -2.90 -3.33 -6.32
C ARG A 79 -3.87 -4.06 -5.42
N ILE A 80 -4.59 -3.35 -4.55
CA ILE A 80 -5.67 -3.95 -3.73
C ILE A 80 -6.75 -4.51 -4.64
N GLU A 81 -7.16 -3.76 -5.66
CA GLU A 81 -8.21 -4.17 -6.59
C GLU A 81 -7.79 -5.41 -7.40
N LEU A 82 -6.56 -5.41 -7.95
CA LEU A 82 -6.02 -6.56 -8.67
C LEU A 82 -5.91 -7.79 -7.76
N ALA A 83 -5.44 -7.62 -6.52
CA ALA A 83 -5.31 -8.71 -5.57
C ALA A 83 -6.68 -9.33 -5.23
N LYS A 84 -7.72 -8.51 -5.09
CA LYS A 84 -9.10 -8.98 -4.89
C LYS A 84 -9.67 -9.68 -6.13
N HIS A 85 -9.45 -9.10 -7.31
CA HIS A 85 -9.99 -9.61 -8.56
C HIS A 85 -9.42 -10.99 -8.91
N TYR A 86 -8.11 -11.17 -8.76
CA TYR A 86 -7.43 -12.42 -9.11
C TYR A 86 -7.27 -13.39 -7.93
N GLY A 87 -7.60 -12.97 -6.71
CA GLY A 87 -7.42 -13.79 -5.50
C GLY A 87 -5.97 -14.20 -5.24
N THR A 88 -5.01 -13.41 -5.71
CA THR A 88 -3.56 -13.64 -5.54
C THR A 88 -2.86 -12.33 -5.16
N PRO A 89 -1.82 -12.35 -4.30
CA PRO A 89 -1.13 -11.12 -3.93
C PRO A 89 -0.33 -10.60 -5.13
N TYR A 90 -0.68 -9.41 -5.63
CA TYR A 90 0.02 -8.82 -6.77
C TYR A 90 1.43 -8.39 -6.35
N ARG A 91 2.41 -9.25 -6.68
CA ARG A 91 3.84 -8.96 -6.51
C ARG A 91 4.23 -7.85 -7.48
N ARG A 92 4.96 -6.85 -7.02
CA ARG A 92 5.75 -6.05 -7.95
C ARG A 92 6.78 -7.01 -8.55
N LEU A 93 6.72 -7.26 -9.86
CA LEU A 93 7.88 -7.77 -10.58
C LEU A 93 9.01 -6.79 -10.26
N ALA A 94 10.03 -7.27 -9.56
CA ALA A 94 11.10 -6.42 -9.07
C ALA A 94 11.72 -5.67 -10.26
N ASN A 95 11.81 -4.35 -10.15
CA ASN A 95 12.71 -3.53 -10.94
C ASN A 95 13.92 -3.20 -10.07
#